data_AF-A0A418RMK2-F1
#
_entry.id   AF-A0A418RMK2-F1
#
_cell.length_a   1.000
_cell.length_b   1.000
_cell.length_c   1.000
_cell.angle_alpha   90.00
_cell.angle_beta   90.00
_cell.angle_gamma   90.00
#
_symmetry.space_group_name_H-M   'P 1'
#
loop_
_entity.id
_entity.type
_entity.pdbx_description
1 polymer ?
#
loop_
_entity_poly.entity_id
_entity_poly.type
_entity_poly.pdbx_seq_one_letter_code
_entity_poly.pdbx_strand_id
1 'polypeptide(L)'
;MKEIKSHLLLVAGTTTILDLNHDGFLDVKITLPSLSEQMSIVNLLDRQTTKIDALITETQNSIALLKEHRTALISAAVTGKIDVREAAQ
;
A
#
# COMPACT_ATOMS: atom_id res chain seq x y z
N MET A 1 13.21 -14.90 8.43
CA MET A 1 11.87 -14.34 8.73
C MET A 1 10.80 -15.37 9.08
N LYS A 2 10.74 -16.56 8.44
CA LYS A 2 9.68 -17.56 8.70
C LYS A 2 9.63 -18.02 10.17
N GLU A 3 10.79 -18.16 10.82
CA GLU A 3 10.89 -18.52 12.24
C GLU A 3 10.43 -17.41 13.20
N ILE A 4 10.78 -16.14 12.94
CA ILE A 4 10.36 -15.00 13.77
C ILE A 4 8.84 -14.85 13.76
N LYS A 5 8.23 -14.99 12.58
CA LYS A 5 6.77 -14.93 12.44
C LYS A 5 6.08 -16.05 13.24
N SER A 6 6.61 -17.27 13.16
CA SER A 6 6.08 -18.41 13.93
C SER A 6 6.23 -18.21 15.44
N HIS A 7 7.34 -17.64 15.90
CA HIS A 7 7.56 -17.36 17.31
C HIS A 7 6.65 -16.23 17.82
N LEU A 8 6.49 -15.15 17.06
CA LEU A 8 5.57 -14.05 17.40
C LEU A 8 4.11 -14.53 17.49
N LEU A 9 3.66 -15.37 16.56
CA LEU A 9 2.32 -15.96 16.59
C LEU A 9 2.10 -16.89 17.78
N LEU A 10 3.14 -17.62 18.21
CA LEU A 10 3.08 -18.50 19.38
C LEU A 10 2.93 -17.69 20.67
N VAL A 11 3.69 -16.60 20.82
CA VAL A 11 3.67 -15.75 22.01
C VAL A 11 2.38 -14.93 22.09
N ALA A 12 1.97 -14.32 20.97
CA ALA A 12 0.75 -13.50 20.90
C ALA A 12 -0.55 -14.32 20.96
N GLY A 13 -0.49 -15.62 20.62
CA GLY A 13 -1.64 -16.53 20.63
C GLY A 13 -1.98 -17.11 22.00
N THR A 14 -1.27 -16.73 23.07
CA THR A 14 -1.55 -17.20 24.44
C THR A 14 -2.77 -16.55 25.07
N THR A 15 -3.38 -15.55 24.42
CA THR A 15 -4.53 -14.77 24.90
C THR A 15 -5.72 -14.79 23.92
N THR A 16 -6.92 -14.50 24.43
CA THR A 16 -8.18 -14.49 23.64
C THR A 16 -8.20 -13.42 22.54
N ILE A 17 -7.49 -12.31 22.77
CA ILE A 17 -7.18 -11.29 21.77
C ILE A 17 -5.71 -11.46 21.44
N LEU A 18 -5.36 -11.52 20.16
CA LEU A 18 -3.96 -11.63 19.72
C LEU A 18 -3.23 -10.34 20.09
N ASP A 19 -2.40 -10.40 21.13
CA ASP A 19 -1.66 -9.27 21.64
C ASP A 19 -0.29 -9.71 22.15
N LEU A 20 0.71 -8.84 22.01
CA LEU A 20 2.03 -9.05 22.59
C LEU A 20 2.06 -8.35 23.95
N ASN A 21 1.80 -9.11 25.01
CA ASN A 21 1.96 -8.61 26.36
C ASN A 21 3.42 -8.20 26.62
N HIS A 22 3.64 -7.39 27.66
CA HIS A 22 4.95 -6.83 27.99
C HIS A 22 6.06 -7.91 28.07
N ASP A 23 5.77 -9.03 28.72
CA ASP A 23 6.73 -10.11 28.91
C ASP A 23 7.01 -10.85 27.61
N GLY A 24 5.98 -11.08 26.80
CA GLY A 24 6.07 -11.69 25.49
C GLY A 24 6.82 -10.82 24.47
N PHE A 25 6.78 -9.49 24.62
CA PHE A 25 7.57 -8.57 23.81
C PHE A 25 9.07 -8.67 24.12
N LEU A 26 9.44 -8.78 25.39
CA LEU A 26 10.84 -8.90 25.81
C LEU A 26 11.47 -10.24 25.40
N ASP A 27 10.67 -11.29 25.31
CA ASP A 27 11.14 -12.63 24.93
C ASP A 27 11.30 -12.84 23.42
N VAL A 28 10.90 -11.87 22.59
CA VAL A 28 11.01 -11.99 21.13
C VAL A 28 12.47 -11.99 20.71
N LYS A 29 12.94 -13.17 20.27
CA LYS A 29 14.26 -13.29 19.62
C LYS A 29 14.20 -12.75 18.20
N ILE A 30 14.89 -11.63 17.97
CA ILE A 30 15.09 -11.05 16.64
C ILE A 30 16.51 -11.29 16.13
N THR A 31 16.64 -11.46 14.82
CA THR A 31 17.95 -11.46 14.17
C THR A 31 18.49 -10.03 14.13
N LEU A 32 19.68 -9.81 14.70
CA LEU A 32 20.37 -8.53 14.66
C LEU A 32 21.60 -8.63 13.75
N PRO A 33 21.46 -8.37 12.44
CA PRO A 33 22.59 -8.39 11.53
C PRO A 33 23.56 -7.23 11.80
N SER A 34 24.73 -7.22 11.15
CA SER A 34 25.69 -6.13 11.29
C SER A 34 25.09 -4.78 10.85
N LEU A 35 25.57 -3.65 11.41
CA LEU A 35 25.07 -2.33 11.01
C LEU A 35 25.18 -2.07 9.51
N SER A 36 26.25 -2.57 8.87
CA SER A 36 26.43 -2.46 7.42
C SER A 36 25.33 -3.19 6.64
N GLU A 37 24.95 -4.38 7.10
CA GLU A 37 23.88 -5.17 6.50
C GLU A 37 22.51 -4.54 6.76
N GLN A 38 22.26 -4.04 7.97
CA GLN A 38 21.05 -3.28 8.29
C GLN A 38 20.87 -2.09 7.36
N MET A 39 21.91 -1.27 7.18
CA MET A 39 21.87 -0.13 6.26
C MET A 39 21.62 -0.55 4.81
N SER A 40 22.21 -1.66 4.38
CA SER A 40 22.01 -2.18 3.03
C SER A 40 20.57 -2.63 2.79
N ILE A 41 19.97 -3.28 3.79
CA ILE A 41 18.56 -3.68 3.78
C ILE A 41 17.65 -2.45 3.75
N VAL A 42 17.90 -1.46 4.62
CA VAL A 42 17.11 -0.21 4.67
C VAL A 42 17.16 0.52 3.33
N ASN A 43 18.35 0.76 2.78
CA ASN A 43 18.50 1.45 1.50
C ASN A 43 17.80 0.72 0.34
N LEU A 44 17.83 -0.62 0.36
CA LEU A 44 17.10 -1.42 -0.63
C LEU A 44 15.60 -1.23 -0.47
N LEU A 45 15.09 -1.34 0.76
CA LEU A 45 13.66 -1.19 1.05
C LEU A 45 13.17 0.20 0.67
N ASP A 46 13.85 1.26 1.12
CA ASP A 46 13.50 2.65 0.81
C ASP A 46 13.40 2.89 -0.69
N ARG A 47 14.33 2.35 -1.47
CA ARG A 47 14.29 2.48 -2.94
C ARG A 47 13.08 1.78 -3.55
N GLN A 48 12.69 0.62 -3.03
CA GLN A 48 11.55 -0.12 -3.58
C GLN A 48 10.22 0.50 -3.15
N THR A 49 10.10 0.88 -1.87
CA THR A 49 8.88 1.52 -1.35
C THR A 49 8.64 2.87 -2.01
N THR A 50 9.68 3.71 -2.16
CA THR A 50 9.56 5.00 -2.87
C THR A 50 9.02 4.85 -4.30
N LYS A 51 9.44 3.81 -5.03
CA LYS A 51 8.91 3.54 -6.37
C LYS A 51 7.44 3.15 -6.34
N ILE A 52 7.05 2.32 -5.39
CA ILE A 52 5.65 1.90 -5.20
C ILE A 52 4.80 3.13 -4.86
N ASP A 53 5.25 3.98 -3.94
CA ASP A 53 4.54 5.19 -3.54
C ASP A 53 4.36 6.17 -4.72
N ALA A 54 5.40 6.32 -5.55
CA ALA A 54 5.32 7.12 -6.77
C ALA A 54 4.25 6.57 -7.74
N LEU A 55 4.23 5.25 -7.98
CA LEU A 55 3.23 4.60 -8.84
C LEU A 55 1.81 4.72 -8.29
N ILE A 56 1.65 4.58 -6.97
CA ILE A 56 0.35 4.78 -6.30
C ILE A 56 -0.13 6.21 -6.55
N THR A 57 0.73 7.20 -6.34
CA THR A 57 0.42 8.62 -6.53
C THR A 57 0.01 8.91 -7.98
N GLU A 58 0.79 8.43 -8.96
CA GLU A 58 0.49 8.62 -10.38
C GLU A 58 -0.83 7.96 -10.79
N THR A 59 -1.10 6.77 -10.27
CA THR A 59 -2.35 6.04 -10.54
C THR A 59 -3.56 6.80 -9.97
N GLN A 60 -3.44 7.31 -8.74
CA GLN A 60 -4.50 8.10 -8.12
C GLN A 60 -4.78 9.39 -8.89
N ASN A 61 -3.74 10.07 -9.37
CA ASN A 61 -3.88 11.25 -10.22
C ASN A 61 -4.59 10.92 -11.55
N SER A 62 -4.19 9.83 -12.20
CA SER A 62 -4.84 9.36 -13.43
C SER A 62 -6.33 9.06 -13.20
N ILE A 63 -6.67 8.41 -12.09
CA ILE A 63 -8.07 8.14 -11.72
C ILE A 63 -8.85 9.45 -11.52
N ALA A 64 -8.25 10.44 -10.85
CA ALA A 64 -8.90 11.73 -10.63
C ALA A 64 -9.19 12.44 -11.96
N LEU A 65 -8.21 12.50 -12.86
CA LEU A 65 -8.36 13.10 -14.20
C LEU A 65 -9.43 12.39 -15.03
N LEU A 66 -9.46 11.05 -15.01
CA LEU A 66 -10.48 10.29 -15.72
C LEU A 66 -11.90 10.56 -15.18
N LYS A 67 -12.05 10.73 -13.86
CA LYS A 67 -13.33 11.11 -13.25
C LYS A 67 -13.76 12.51 -13.63
N GLU A 68 -12.83 13.47 -13.65
CA GLU A 68 -13.10 14.83 -14.10
C GLU A 68 -13.52 14.84 -15.57
N HIS A 69 -12.75 14.18 -16.43
CA HIS A 69 -13.05 14.08 -17.87
C HIS A 69 -14.42 13.43 -18.13
N ARG A 70 -14.74 12.34 -17.42
CA ARG A 70 -16.08 11.71 -17.50
C ARG A 70 -17.19 12.69 -17.12
N THR A 71 -16.98 13.48 -16.07
CA THR A 71 -17.98 14.46 -15.61
C THR A 71 -18.15 15.58 -16.63
N ALA A 72 -17.06 16.10 -17.19
CA ALA A 72 -17.07 17.11 -18.24
C ALA A 72 -17.77 16.60 -19.51
N LEU A 73 -17.49 15.36 -19.94
CA LEU A 73 -18.15 14.74 -21.09
C LEU A 73 -19.66 14.59 -20.88
N ILE A 74 -20.10 14.10 -19.72
CA ILE A 74 -21.53 14.00 -19.40
C ILE A 74 -22.18 15.38 -19.42
N SER A 75 -21.55 16.37 -18.79
CA SER A 75 -22.05 17.75 -18.77
C SER A 75 -22.18 18.33 -20.19
N ALA A 76 -21.16 18.12 -21.02
CA ALA A 76 -21.15 18.61 -22.39
C ALA A 76 -22.19 17.90 -23.28
N ALA A 77 -22.41 16.60 -23.09
CA ALA A 77 -23.48 15.85 -23.76
C ALA A 77 -24.87 16.32 -23.33
N VAL A 78 -25.12 16.50 -22.03
CA VAL A 78 -26.43 16.94 -21.50
C VAL A 78 -26.73 18.40 -21.85
N THR A 79 -25.70 19.25 -21.96
CA THR A 79 -25.85 20.63 -22.43
C THR A 79 -25.90 20.77 -23.95
N GLY A 80 -25.88 19.65 -24.70
CA GLY A 80 -25.97 19.64 -26.16
C GLY A 80 -24.73 20.21 -26.87
N LYS A 81 -23.61 20.38 -26.16
CA LYS A 81 -22.33 20.82 -26.74
C LYS A 81 -21.63 19.71 -27.50
N ILE A 82 -22.03 18.45 -27.29
CA ILE A 82 -21.55 17.26 -28.02
C ILE A 82 -22.77 16.48 -28.48
N ASP A 83 -22.90 16.19 -29.77
CA ASP A 83 -24.00 15.36 -30.29
C ASP A 83 -23.65 13.88 -30.11
N VAL A 84 -24.37 13.22 -29.21
CA VAL A 84 -24.16 11.81 -28.85
C VAL A 84 -24.94 10.83 -29.75
N ARG A 85 -25.70 11.33 -30.74
CA ARG A 85 -26.55 10.50 -31.62
C ARG A 85 -25.77 9.79 -32.72
N GLU A 86 -24.62 10.32 -33.15
CA GLU A 86 -23.75 9.65 -34.13
C GLU A 86 -22.90 8.52 -33.53
N ALA A 87 -22.67 8.52 -32.22
CA ALA A 87 -21.84 7.52 -31.53
C ALA A 87 -22.56 6.18 -31.26
N ALA A 88 -23.85 6.08 -31.55
CA ALA A 88 -24.70 4.91 -31.30
C ALA A 88 -25.11 4.15 -32.58
N GLN A 89 -24.47 4.44 -33.73
CA GLN A 89 -24.66 3.73 -35.00
C GLN A 89 -23.53 2.72 -35.28
#